data_AF-A0A956GHI6-F1
#
_entry.id   AF-A0A956GHI6-F1
#
_cell.length_a   1.000
_cell.length_b   1.000
_cell.length_c   1.000
_cell.angle_alpha   90.00
_cell.angle_beta   90.00
_cell.angle_gamma   90.00
#
_symmetry.space_group_name_H-M   'P 1'
#
loop_
_entity.id
_entity.type
_entity.pdbx_description
1 polymer ?
#
loop_
_entity_poly.entity_id
_entity_poly.type
_entity_poly.pdbx_seq_one_letter_code
_entity_poly.pdbx_strand_id
1 'polypeptide(L)'
;MTAPASLLEVLAQLAADGVLQRDGARYRTTPRWRAAIRRTAGASQPASTRLDLRNPIVQALLALYGSRRELVTLTPFVSVLLAIESSERPPG
;
A
#
# COMPACT_ATOMS: atom_id res chain seq x y z
N MET A 1 -13.96 1.09 -13.59
CA MET A 1 -12.92 2.08 -13.27
C MET A 1 -11.69 1.73 -14.08
N THR A 2 -11.16 2.70 -14.84
CA THR A 2 -9.93 2.57 -15.64
C THR A 2 -8.70 2.51 -14.74
N ALA A 3 -7.62 1.85 -15.17
CA ALA A 3 -6.33 1.94 -14.49
C ALA A 3 -5.86 3.41 -14.47
N PRO A 4 -5.22 3.88 -13.37
CA PRO A 4 -4.70 5.24 -13.32
C PRO A 4 -3.62 5.42 -14.39
N ALA A 5 -3.67 6.54 -15.12
CA ALA A 5 -2.76 6.88 -16.20
C ALA A 5 -1.51 7.63 -15.71
N SER A 6 -1.53 8.13 -14.47
CA SER A 6 -0.44 8.92 -13.88
C SER A 6 -0.21 8.67 -12.40
N LEU A 7 0.98 9.02 -11.91
CA LEU A 7 1.34 8.98 -10.48
C LEU A 7 0.39 9.85 -9.63
N LEU A 8 -0.01 11.02 -10.14
CA LEU A 8 -0.90 11.94 -9.42
C LEU A 8 -2.28 11.32 -9.19
N GLU A 9 -2.82 10.61 -10.17
CA GLU A 9 -4.10 9.89 -10.04
C GLU A 9 -4.00 8.74 -9.03
N VAL A 10 -2.89 8.00 -9.01
CA VAL A 10 -2.65 6.96 -8.00
C VAL A 10 -2.65 7.55 -6.60
N LEU A 11 -1.91 8.64 -6.39
CA LEU A 11 -1.82 9.31 -5.09
C LEU A 11 -3.16 9.90 -4.65
N ALA A 12 -3.88 10.54 -5.57
CA ALA A 12 -5.20 11.11 -5.30
C ALA A 12 -6.21 10.01 -4.93
N GLN A 13 -6.23 8.90 -5.66
CA GLN A 13 -7.10 7.77 -5.38
C GLN A 13 -6.78 7.14 -4.02
N LEU A 14 -5.50 6.85 -3.75
CA LEU A 14 -5.07 6.30 -2.47
C LEU A 14 -5.39 7.21 -1.28
N ALA A 15 -5.32 8.54 -1.46
CA ALA A 15 -5.73 9.50 -0.45
C ALA A 15 -7.25 9.50 -0.25
N ALA A 16 -8.02 9.49 -1.34
CA ALA A 16 -9.48 9.41 -1.30
C ALA A 16 -9.99 8.13 -0.61
N ASP A 17 -9.27 7.01 -0.81
CA ASP A 17 -9.59 5.72 -0.20
C ASP A 17 -9.09 5.58 1.25
N GLY A 18 -8.48 6.64 1.81
CA GLY A 18 -7.95 6.66 3.17
C GLY A 18 -6.74 5.75 3.39
N VAL A 19 -6.05 5.35 2.32
CA VAL A 19 -4.80 4.59 2.37
C VAL A 19 -3.63 5.51 2.71
N LEU A 20 -3.60 6.68 2.07
CA LEU A 20 -2.62 7.72 2.30
C LEU A 20 -3.24 8.93 3.00
N GLN A 21 -2.41 9.66 3.72
CA GLN A 21 -2.68 11.00 4.19
C GLN A 21 -1.54 11.91 3.71
N ARG A 22 -1.88 13.17 3.45
CA ARG A 22 -0.90 14.18 3.09
C ARG A 22 -0.39 14.87 4.37
N ASP A 23 0.91 14.84 4.56
CA ASP A 23 1.64 15.52 5.63
C ASP A 23 2.54 16.59 4.99
N GLY A 24 2.00 17.79 4.82
CA GLY A 24 2.64 18.88 4.08
C GLY A 24 2.94 18.52 2.62
N ALA A 25 4.23 18.45 2.28
CA ALA A 25 4.72 18.10 0.95
C ALA A 25 4.89 16.58 0.73
N ARG A 26 4.60 15.75 1.75
CA ARG A 26 4.83 14.30 1.70
C ARG A 26 3.53 13.53 1.83
N TYR A 27 3.49 12.33 1.28
CA TYR A 27 2.45 11.35 1.55
C TYR A 27 2.95 10.37 2.59
N ARG A 28 2.07 10.02 3.53
CA ARG A 28 2.29 8.98 4.51
C ARG A 28 1.15 7.99 4.51
N THR A 29 1.43 6.77 4.93
CA THR A 29 0.41 5.77 5.13
C THR A 29 -0.44 6.07 6.37
N THR A 30 -1.73 5.76 6.31
CA THR A 30 -2.63 5.98 7.45
C THR A 30 -2.46 4.87 8.50
N PRO A 31 -2.82 5.12 9.78
CA PRO A 31 -2.87 4.07 10.80
C PRO A 31 -3.78 2.90 10.40
N ARG A 32 -4.91 3.18 9.73
CA ARG A 32 -5.85 2.19 9.21
C ARG A 32 -5.18 1.28 8.18
N TRP A 33 -4.45 1.86 7.23
CA TRP A 33 -3.70 1.11 6.23
C TRP A 33 -2.63 0.22 6.86
N ARG A 34 -1.79 0.77 7.74
CA ARG A 34 -0.75 0.00 8.42
C ARG A 34 -1.32 -1.16 9.25
N ALA A 35 -2.50 -0.99 9.84
CA ALA A 35 -3.22 -2.08 10.50
C ALA A 35 -3.67 -3.17 9.52
N ALA A 36 -4.14 -2.80 8.32
CA ALA A 36 -4.49 -3.76 7.27
C ALA A 36 -3.27 -4.57 6.81
N ILE A 37 -2.14 -3.90 6.56
CA ILE A 37 -0.86 -4.56 6.24
C ILE A 37 -0.47 -5.54 7.36
N ARG A 38 -0.48 -5.11 8.63
CA ARG A 38 -0.13 -6.00 9.76
C ARG A 38 -0.99 -7.26 9.82
N ARG A 39 -2.30 -7.15 9.56
CA ARG A 39 -3.20 -8.32 9.50
C ARG A 39 -2.79 -9.29 8.39
N THR A 40 -2.44 -8.77 7.21
CA THR A 40 -1.98 -9.61 6.08
C THR A 40 -0.56 -10.16 6.27
N ALA A 41 0.31 -9.43 6.98
CA ALA A 41 1.68 -9.84 7.26
C ALA A 41 1.77 -10.91 8.36
N GLY A 42 0.94 -10.78 9.41
CA GLY A 42 0.86 -11.76 10.51
C GLY A 42 0.36 -13.14 10.08
N ALA A 43 -0.25 -13.24 8.89
CA ALA A 43 -0.66 -14.50 8.30
C ALA A 43 0.46 -15.22 7.52
N SER A 44 1.67 -14.64 7.35
CA SER A 44 2.62 -15.17 6.37
C SER A 44 4.12 -15.17 6.69
N GLN A 45 4.65 -14.63 7.80
CA GLN A 45 6.12 -14.71 8.03
C GLN A 45 6.57 -14.86 9.50
N PRO A 46 7.64 -15.65 9.75
CA PRO A 46 8.36 -15.67 11.02
C PRO A 46 9.15 -14.37 11.26
N ALA A 47 9.28 -13.98 12.54
CA ALA A 47 9.78 -12.67 12.99
C ALA A 47 11.22 -12.29 12.60
N SER A 48 11.98 -13.21 12.01
CA SER A 48 13.43 -13.08 11.77
C SER A 48 13.81 -12.69 10.34
N THR A 49 12.85 -12.52 9.43
CA THR A 49 13.13 -12.06 8.05
C THR A 49 12.67 -10.62 7.87
N ARG A 50 13.51 -9.79 7.23
CA ARG A 50 13.16 -8.41 6.85
C ARG A 50 11.85 -8.46 6.07
N LEU A 51 10.75 -8.03 6.69
CA LEU A 51 9.40 -8.26 6.18
C LEU A 51 9.26 -7.64 4.77
N ASP A 52 9.18 -8.50 3.76
CA ASP A 52 8.84 -8.11 2.40
C ASP A 52 7.37 -7.68 2.39
N LEU A 53 7.15 -6.38 2.15
CA LEU A 53 5.81 -5.78 2.14
C LEU A 53 5.04 -6.01 0.85
N ARG A 54 5.67 -6.55 -0.21
CA ARG A 54 5.00 -6.74 -1.51
C ARG A 54 3.72 -7.56 -1.36
N ASN A 55 3.82 -8.74 -0.75
CA ASN A 55 2.66 -9.61 -0.59
C ASN A 55 1.61 -9.02 0.38
N PRO A 56 1.97 -8.52 1.59
CA PRO A 56 1.02 -7.81 2.46
C PRO A 56 0.31 -6.63 1.78
N ILE A 57 1.03 -5.80 1.01
CA ILE A 57 0.44 -4.67 0.28
C ILE A 57 -0.56 -5.17 -0.77
N VAL A 58 -0.19 -6.16 -1.58
CA VAL A 58 -1.08 -6.74 -2.60
C VAL A 58 -2.35 -7.31 -1.95
N GLN A 59 -2.21 -8.08 -0.88
CA GLN A 59 -3.36 -8.66 -0.16
C GLN A 59 -4.26 -7.58 0.44
N ALA A 60 -3.67 -6.53 1.03
CA ALA A 60 -4.44 -5.42 1.58
C ALA A 60 -5.17 -4.62 0.48
N LEU A 61 -4.55 -4.43 -0.69
CA LEU A 61 -5.19 -3.79 -1.85
C LEU A 61 -6.33 -4.65 -2.42
N LEU A 62 -6.13 -5.97 -2.53
CA LEU A 62 -7.19 -6.89 -2.98
C LEU A 62 -8.37 -6.91 -2.00
N ALA A 63 -8.11 -6.83 -0.70
CA ALA A 63 -9.16 -6.72 0.31
C ALA A 63 -9.92 -5.37 0.22
N LEU A 64 -9.24 -4.29 -0.18
CA LEU A 64 -9.83 -2.95 -0.29
C LEU A 64 -10.63 -2.77 -1.59
N TYR A 65 -10.07 -3.17 -2.72
CA TYR A 65 -10.65 -2.95 -4.06
C TYR A 65 -11.45 -4.16 -4.58
N GLY A 66 -11.48 -5.25 -3.83
CA GLY A 66 -12.13 -6.51 -4.19
C GLY A 66 -11.28 -7.37 -5.13
N SER A 67 -11.52 -8.68 -5.09
CA SER A 67 -10.85 -9.69 -5.92
C SER A 67 -11.15 -9.57 -7.43
N ARG A 68 -12.08 -8.69 -7.82
CA ARG A 68 -12.46 -8.45 -9.22
C ARG A 68 -11.52 -7.51 -9.97
N ARG A 69 -10.54 -6.88 -9.30
CA ARG A 69 -9.49 -6.12 -9.99
C ARG A 69 -8.33 -7.03 -10.36
N GLU A 70 -7.94 -6.99 -11.63
CA GLU A 70 -6.74 -7.67 -12.11
C GLU A 70 -5.49 -7.07 -11.45
N LEU A 71 -4.51 -7.94 -11.15
CA LEU A 71 -3.23 -7.55 -10.55
C LEU A 71 -2.54 -6.43 -11.35
N VAL A 72 -2.68 -6.43 -12.68
CA VAL A 72 -2.17 -5.40 -13.60
C VAL A 72 -2.67 -4.00 -13.22
N THR A 73 -3.92 -3.89 -12.75
CA THR A 73 -4.52 -2.61 -12.33
C THR A 73 -4.00 -2.16 -10.96
N LEU A 74 -3.48 -3.07 -10.14
CA LEU A 74 -2.96 -2.78 -8.79
C LEU A 74 -1.47 -2.45 -8.81
N THR A 75 -0.71 -2.84 -9.83
CA THR A 75 0.74 -2.59 -9.94
C THR A 75 1.14 -1.13 -9.64
N PRO A 76 0.47 -0.09 -10.18
CA PRO A 76 0.82 1.30 -9.88
C PRO A 76 0.65 1.63 -8.39
N PHE A 77 -0.40 1.11 -7.75
CA PHE A 77 -0.67 1.31 -6.33
C PHE A 77 0.39 0.63 -5.46
N VAL A 78 0.75 -0.61 -5.79
CA VAL A 78 1.79 -1.38 -5.08
C VAL A 78 3.13 -0.65 -5.12
N SER A 79 3.54 -0.17 -6.30
CA SER A 79 4.82 0.55 -6.46
C SER A 79 4.88 1.81 -5.61
N VAL A 80 3.81 2.61 -5.59
CA VAL A 80 3.72 3.83 -4.78
C VAL A 80 3.78 3.52 -3.30
N LEU A 81 3.03 2.53 -2.84
CA LEU A 81 2.97 2.16 -1.43
C LEU A 81 4.30 1.60 -0.93
N LEU A 82 4.99 0.78 -1.74
CA LEU A 82 6.32 0.29 -1.38
C LEU A 82 7.33 1.42 -1.21
N ALA A 83 7.31 2.43 -2.08
CA ALA A 83 8.21 3.58 -1.99
C ALA A 83 7.95 4.39 -0.70
N ILE A 84 6.69 4.65 -0.40
CA ILE A 84 6.29 5.39 0.82
C ILE A 84 6.65 4.59 2.07
N GLU A 85 6.25 3.33 2.17
CA GLU A 85 6.52 2.46 3.33
C GLU A 85 8.03 2.27 3.57
N SER A 86 8.84 2.20 2.51
CA SER A 86 10.30 2.12 2.62
C SER A 86 10.91 3.40 3.20
N SER A 87 10.33 4.56 2.88
CA SER A 87 10.77 5.86 3.42
C SER A 87 10.32 6.11 4.87
N GLU A 88 9.28 5.41 5.33
CA GLU A 88 8.76 5.53 6.70
C GLU A 88 9.47 4.62 7.71
N ARG A 89 10.14 3.57 7.25
CA ARG A 89 10.88 2.66 8.13
C ARG A 89 12.14 3.36 8.68
N PRO A 90 12.39 3.32 10.00
CA PRO A 90 13.65 3.80 10.53
C PRO A 90 14.81 2.99 9.93
N PRO A 91 16.00 3.60 9.76
CA PRO A 91 17.20 2.82 9.48
C PRO A 91 17.38 1.84 10.64
N GLY A 92 17.35 0.54 10.32
CA GLY A 92 17.71 -0.52 11.26
C GLY A 92 19.21 -0.56 11.48
#